data_AF-A0A8X6KD25-F1
#
_entry.id   AF-A0A8X6KD25-F1
#
_cell.length_a   1.000
_cell.length_b   1.000
_cell.length_c   1.000
_cell.angle_alpha   90.00
_cell.angle_beta   90.00
_cell.angle_gamma   90.00
#
_symmetry.space_group_name_H-M   'P 1'
#
loop_
_entity.id
_entity.type
_entity.pdbx_description
1 polymer ?
#
loop_
_entity_poly.entity_id
_entity_poly.type
_entity_poly.pdbx_seq_one_letter_code
_entity_poly.pdbx_strand_id
1 'polypeptide(L)'
;MTGFIAVHVGAGYHGESLRPLYMKTCKVACSEAISMLSDDCDAVEAVTKAVSVLEDCPLTNAGIGSNLTLLNTVECDAGIMDGASLNFGSVGALCNMQNPITVAKELLIEQKKGIIEWWPNTTLHSCK
;
A
#
# COMPACT_ATOMS: atom_id res chain seq x y z
N MET A 1 -4.93 -21.41 7.38
CA MET A 1 -5.27 -21.44 5.93
C MET A 1 -3.96 -21.46 5.12
N THR A 2 -3.85 -22.15 3.99
CA THR A 2 -2.65 -22.06 3.12
C THR A 2 -2.90 -21.04 2.01
N GLY A 3 -2.25 -19.88 2.08
CA GLY A 3 -2.30 -18.82 1.08
C GLY A 3 -0.96 -18.61 0.39
N PHE A 4 -0.95 -17.79 -0.67
CA PHE A 4 0.26 -17.32 -1.33
C PHE A 4 0.31 -15.79 -1.29
N ILE A 5 1.52 -15.24 -1.21
CA ILE A 5 1.79 -13.80 -1.34
C ILE A 5 2.75 -13.60 -2.49
N ALA A 6 2.44 -12.63 -3.34
CA ALA A 6 3.33 -12.13 -4.37
C ALA A 6 3.51 -10.62 -4.19
N VAL A 7 4.73 -10.13 -4.38
CA VAL A 7 5.08 -8.69 -4.30
C VAL A 7 5.92 -8.30 -5.51
N HIS A 8 5.84 -7.04 -5.92
CA HIS A 8 6.71 -6.44 -6.92
C HIS A 8 7.06 -5.01 -6.52
N VAL A 9 8.16 -4.47 -7.04
CA VAL A 9 8.70 -3.14 -6.73
C VAL A 9 8.76 -2.24 -7.97
N GLY A 10 7.80 -2.44 -8.87
CA GLY A 10 7.81 -1.85 -10.21
C GLY A 10 8.50 -2.73 -11.26
N ALA A 11 8.54 -2.22 -12.49
CA ALA A 11 9.19 -2.85 -13.64
C ALA A 11 10.34 -1.96 -14.15
N GLY A 12 11.01 -2.40 -15.20
CA GLY A 12 12.10 -1.65 -15.83
C GLY A 12 13.49 -2.13 -15.40
N TYR A 13 14.51 -1.33 -15.73
CA TYR A 13 15.89 -1.68 -15.49
C TYR A 13 16.32 -1.28 -14.08
N HIS A 14 16.46 -2.28 -13.21
CA HIS A 14 17.16 -2.12 -11.93
C HIS A 14 18.63 -2.49 -12.15
N GLY A 15 19.55 -1.59 -11.81
CA GLY A 15 20.98 -1.85 -11.95
C GLY A 15 21.39 -3.15 -11.26
N GLU A 16 22.26 -3.94 -11.90
CA GLU A 16 22.62 -5.28 -11.42
C GLU A 16 23.17 -5.28 -9.99
N SER A 17 23.91 -4.24 -9.61
CA SER A 17 24.46 -4.06 -8.26
C SER A 17 23.38 -3.91 -7.18
N LEU A 18 22.20 -3.38 -7.53
CA LEU A 18 21.08 -3.19 -6.60
C LEU A 18 20.13 -4.38 -6.56
N ARG A 19 20.18 -5.28 -7.54
CA ARG A 19 19.31 -6.47 -7.61
C ARG A 19 19.27 -7.28 -6.31
N PRO A 20 20.40 -7.55 -5.61
CA PRO A 20 20.36 -8.26 -4.33
C PRO A 20 19.56 -7.52 -3.25
N LEU A 21 19.61 -6.18 -3.24
CA LEU A 21 18.86 -5.36 -2.30
C LEU A 21 17.37 -5.39 -2.61
N TYR A 22 16.97 -5.26 -3.88
CA TYR A 22 15.57 -5.42 -4.29
C TYR A 22 15.01 -6.80 -3.93
N MET A 23 15.75 -7.87 -4.21
CA MET A 23 15.35 -9.23 -3.83
C MET A 23 15.20 -9.39 -2.32
N LYS A 24 16.10 -8.77 -1.54
CA LYS A 24 16.00 -8.75 -0.08
C LYS A 24 14.74 -8.00 0.38
N THR A 25 14.45 -6.83 -0.18
CA THR A 25 13.24 -6.05 0.14
C THR A 25 11.98 -6.86 -0.14
N CYS A 26 11.85 -7.46 -1.33
CA CYS A 26 10.72 -8.33 -1.66
C CYS A 26 10.60 -9.52 -0.71
N LYS A 27 11.73 -10.15 -0.35
CA LYS A 27 11.74 -11.28 0.59
C LYS A 27 11.23 -10.87 1.97
N VAL A 28 11.63 -9.70 2.48
CA VAL A 28 11.14 -9.18 3.76
C VAL A 28 9.64 -8.92 3.67
N ALA A 29 9.17 -8.22 2.65
CA ALA A 29 7.74 -7.93 2.46
C ALA A 29 6.89 -9.22 2.39
N CYS A 30 7.32 -10.21 1.62
CA CYS A 30 6.67 -11.52 1.58
C CYS A 30 6.69 -12.22 2.95
N SER A 31 7.82 -12.19 3.66
CA SER A 31 7.97 -12.91 4.93
C SER A 31 7.05 -12.34 6.01
N GLU A 32 6.96 -11.02 6.12
CA GLU A 32 6.06 -10.32 7.04
C GLU A 32 4.58 -10.62 6.74
N ALA A 33 4.20 -10.61 5.47
CA ALA A 33 2.84 -10.93 5.05
C ALA A 33 2.47 -12.40 5.30
N ILE A 34 3.41 -13.32 5.03
CA ILE A 34 3.22 -14.76 5.27
C ILE A 34 3.08 -15.06 6.78
N SER A 35 3.85 -14.38 7.65
CA SER A 35 3.66 -14.53 9.10
C SER A 35 2.24 -14.12 9.53
N MET A 36 1.71 -13.03 8.99
CA MET A 36 0.35 -12.60 9.31
C MET A 36 -0.72 -13.60 8.82
N LEU A 37 -0.57 -14.15 7.61
CA LEU A 37 -1.48 -15.19 7.11
C LEU A 37 -1.42 -16.48 7.95
N SER A 38 -0.28 -16.77 8.58
CA SER A 38 -0.11 -17.95 9.44
C SER A 38 -0.84 -17.79 10.78
N ASP A 39 -1.01 -16.55 11.23
CA ASP A 39 -1.72 -16.18 12.47
C ASP A 39 -3.23 -15.95 12.25
N ASP A 40 -3.79 -16.47 11.15
CA ASP A 40 -5.21 -16.33 10.75
C ASP A 40 -5.67 -14.86 10.56
N CYS A 41 -4.72 -13.95 10.26
CA CYS A 41 -5.06 -12.58 9.89
C CYS A 41 -5.69 -12.50 8.50
N ASP A 42 -6.51 -11.46 8.30
CA ASP A 42 -7.18 -11.19 7.03
C ASP A 42 -6.18 -10.85 5.90
N ALA A 43 -6.54 -11.23 4.67
CA ALA A 43 -5.70 -10.99 3.49
C ALA A 43 -5.42 -9.50 3.26
N VAL A 44 -6.37 -8.61 3.58
CA VAL A 44 -6.22 -7.15 3.48
C VAL A 44 -5.12 -6.68 4.43
N GLU A 45 -5.08 -7.18 5.67
CA GLU A 45 -4.04 -6.84 6.64
C GLU A 45 -2.66 -7.33 6.18
N ALA A 46 -2.58 -8.56 5.67
CA ALA A 46 -1.33 -9.14 5.17
C ALA A 46 -0.75 -8.34 3.99
N VAL A 47 -1.57 -7.97 2.99
CA VAL A 47 -1.08 -7.17 1.86
C VAL A 47 -0.80 -5.72 2.25
N THR A 48 -1.56 -5.14 3.19
CA THR A 48 -1.25 -3.81 3.74
C THR A 48 0.15 -3.81 4.35
N LYS A 49 0.48 -4.81 5.18
CA LYS A 49 1.81 -4.94 5.78
C LYS A 49 2.90 -5.13 4.72
N ALA A 50 2.66 -5.98 3.72
CA ALA A 50 3.61 -6.20 2.62
C ALA A 50 3.96 -4.88 1.92
N VAL A 51 2.95 -4.08 1.58
CA VAL A 51 3.13 -2.81 0.88
C VAL A 51 3.77 -1.76 1.79
N SER A 52 3.40 -1.69 3.08
CA SER A 52 4.07 -0.77 4.02
C SER A 52 5.57 -1.04 4.15
N VAL A 53 6.00 -2.30 4.13
CA VAL A 53 7.43 -2.65 4.08
C VAL A 53 8.12 -2.11 2.83
N LEU A 54 7.42 -2.08 1.69
CA LEU A 54 7.95 -1.49 0.46
C LEU A 54 8.00 0.05 0.56
N GLU A 55 6.93 0.68 1.05
CA GLU A 55 6.84 2.13 1.26
C GLU A 55 7.88 2.67 2.25
N ASP A 56 8.27 1.88 3.25
CA ASP A 56 9.34 2.22 4.20
C ASP A 56 10.75 2.00 3.60
N CYS A 57 10.85 1.37 2.41
CA CYS A 57 12.11 1.07 1.76
C CYS A 57 12.48 2.17 0.74
N PRO A 58 13.56 2.95 0.96
CA PRO A 58 13.96 4.04 0.07
C PRO A 58 14.43 3.58 -1.32
N LEU A 59 14.58 2.28 -1.55
CA LEU A 59 14.94 1.72 -2.85
C LEU A 59 13.74 1.63 -3.81
N THR A 60 12.51 1.68 -3.28
CA THR A 60 11.29 1.50 -4.05
C THR A 60 10.65 2.85 -4.36
N ASN A 61 9.98 2.96 -5.50
CA ASN A 61 9.23 4.17 -5.87
C ASN A 61 7.84 4.17 -5.20
N ALA A 62 7.84 4.19 -3.87
CA ALA A 62 6.65 4.27 -3.03
C ALA A 62 7.05 4.84 -1.65
N GLY A 63 6.10 5.49 -0.95
CA GLY A 63 6.34 6.05 0.38
C GLY A 63 7.58 6.96 0.43
N ILE A 64 8.55 6.59 1.26
CA ILE A 64 9.79 7.37 1.47
C ILE A 64 10.72 7.41 0.24
N GLY A 65 10.64 6.41 -0.64
CA GLY A 65 11.48 6.32 -1.85
C GLY A 65 10.83 6.87 -3.13
N SER A 66 9.65 7.49 -3.00
CA SER A 66 8.90 8.04 -4.13
C SER A 66 9.69 9.07 -4.93
N ASN A 67 9.48 9.04 -6.24
CA ASN A 67 9.95 10.05 -7.17
C ASN A 67 9.34 11.42 -6.85
N LEU A 68 10.07 12.46 -7.25
CA LEU A 68 9.64 13.84 -7.04
C LEU A 68 8.67 14.31 -8.13
N THR A 69 7.73 15.16 -7.74
CA THR A 69 6.92 15.98 -8.65
C THR A 69 7.78 17.04 -9.34
N LEU A 70 7.21 17.75 -10.31
CA LEU A 70 7.84 18.93 -10.93
C LEU A 70 8.16 20.06 -9.92
N LEU A 71 7.52 20.06 -8.75
CA LEU A 71 7.74 21.02 -7.68
C LEU A 71 8.74 20.51 -6.63
N ASN A 72 9.42 19.39 -6.90
CA ASN A 72 10.35 18.73 -5.97
C ASN A 72 9.69 18.29 -4.65
N THR A 73 8.40 17.96 -4.68
CA THR A 73 7.66 17.38 -3.55
C THR A 73 7.41 15.89 -3.78
N VAL A 74 7.00 15.17 -2.74
CA VAL A 74 6.52 13.78 -2.85
C VAL A 74 4.99 13.77 -2.76
N GLU A 75 4.37 13.11 -3.73
CA GLU A 75 2.94 12.83 -3.79
C GLU A 75 2.78 11.35 -4.12
N CYS A 76 1.96 10.63 -3.35
CA CYS A 76 1.78 9.19 -3.49
C CYS A 76 0.32 8.83 -3.78
N ASP A 77 0.15 7.80 -4.60
CA ASP A 77 -1.12 7.14 -4.86
C ASP A 77 -1.05 5.73 -4.27
N ALA A 78 -2.16 5.25 -3.71
CA ALA A 78 -2.27 3.88 -3.22
C ALA A 78 -3.72 3.39 -3.29
N GLY A 79 -3.89 2.08 -3.45
CA GLY A 79 -5.20 1.44 -3.52
C GLY A 79 -5.17 0.03 -2.93
N ILE A 80 -6.28 -0.37 -2.33
CA ILE A 80 -6.46 -1.69 -1.74
C ILE A 80 -7.89 -2.18 -1.96
N MET A 81 -8.06 -3.48 -2.16
CA MET A 81 -9.35 -4.10 -2.43
C MET A 81 -9.48 -5.41 -1.67
N ASP A 82 -10.65 -5.63 -1.09
CA ASP A 82 -11.06 -6.91 -0.53
C ASP A 82 -11.76 -7.73 -1.62
N GLY A 83 -11.12 -8.82 -2.06
CA GLY A 83 -11.65 -9.68 -3.11
C GLY A 83 -12.93 -10.43 -2.75
N ALA A 84 -13.26 -10.59 -1.46
CA ALA A 84 -14.47 -11.29 -1.04
C ALA A 84 -15.72 -10.40 -1.16
N SER A 85 -15.60 -9.12 -0.78
CA SER A 85 -16.70 -8.17 -0.77
C SER A 85 -16.71 -7.19 -1.95
N LEU A 86 -15.62 -7.13 -2.71
CA LEU A 86 -15.34 -6.13 -3.74
C LEU A 86 -15.26 -4.67 -3.23
N ASN A 87 -15.26 -4.48 -1.91
CA ASN A 87 -14.99 -3.18 -1.32
C ASN A 87 -13.52 -2.80 -1.54
N PHE A 88 -13.28 -1.51 -1.73
CA PHE A 88 -11.98 -0.94 -2.02
C PHE A 88 -11.82 0.43 -1.37
N GLY A 89 -10.57 0.84 -1.22
CA GLY A 89 -10.20 2.19 -0.82
C GLY A 89 -9.00 2.64 -1.62
N SER A 90 -8.94 3.93 -1.94
CA SER A 90 -7.85 4.50 -2.73
C SER A 90 -7.61 5.96 -2.39
N VAL A 91 -6.36 6.38 -2.46
CA VAL A 91 -5.91 7.76 -2.31
C VAL A 91 -5.08 8.15 -3.52
N GLY A 92 -5.07 9.45 -3.83
CA GLY A 92 -4.22 10.01 -4.88
C GLY A 92 -3.68 11.37 -4.48
N ALA A 93 -2.50 11.71 -5.01
CA ALA A 93 -1.75 12.92 -4.69
C ALA A 93 -1.56 13.17 -3.19
N LEU A 94 -1.42 12.09 -2.40
CA LEU A 94 -1.29 12.18 -0.95
C LEU A 94 0.13 12.61 -0.58
N CYS A 95 0.25 13.67 0.22
CA CYS A 95 1.53 14.20 0.70
C CYS A 95 1.71 13.96 2.20
N ASN A 96 2.96 14.02 2.68
CA ASN A 96 3.32 13.91 4.11
C ASN A 96 2.82 12.66 4.84
N MET A 97 2.68 11.53 4.13
CA MET A 97 2.25 10.26 4.71
C MET A 97 3.34 9.20 4.52
N GLN A 98 3.72 8.55 5.62
CA GLN A 98 4.73 7.50 5.59
C GLN A 98 4.26 6.28 4.78
N ASN A 99 3.02 5.84 5.02
CA ASN A 99 2.46 4.65 4.40
C ASN A 99 1.09 4.93 3.74
N PRO A 100 1.05 5.46 2.51
CA PRO A 100 -0.18 5.73 1.76
C PRO A 100 -1.18 4.55 1.71
N ILE A 101 -0.70 3.30 1.64
CA ILE A 101 -1.57 2.10 1.63
C ILE A 101 -2.44 1.98 2.90
N THR A 102 -1.95 2.47 4.04
CA THR A 102 -2.72 2.42 5.30
C THR A 102 -3.94 3.33 5.24
N VAL A 103 -3.82 4.49 4.57
CA VAL A 103 -4.95 5.39 4.35
C VAL A 103 -5.97 4.77 3.40
N ALA A 104 -5.50 4.11 2.33
CA ALA A 104 -6.36 3.36 1.44
C ALA A 104 -7.11 2.24 2.19
N LYS A 105 -6.46 1.55 3.15
CA LYS A 105 -7.10 0.54 4.01
C LYS A 105 -8.20 1.15 4.89
N GLU A 106 -7.94 2.29 5.53
CA GLU A 106 -8.96 2.97 6.33
C GLU A 106 -10.18 3.35 5.48
N LEU A 107 -9.97 3.83 4.25
CA LEU A 107 -11.07 4.09 3.32
C LEU A 107 -11.87 2.84 2.96
N LEU A 108 -11.21 1.69 2.75
CA LEU A 108 -11.89 0.41 2.54
C LEU A 108 -12.75 0.03 3.75
N ILE A 109 -12.24 0.22 4.97
CA ILE A 109 -12.96 -0.06 6.23
C ILE A 109 -14.18 0.86 6.36
N GLU A 110 -14.04 2.15 6.06
CA GLU A 110 -15.15 3.10 6.09
C GLU A 110 -16.19 2.80 5.00
N GLN A 111 -15.77 2.37 3.80
CA GLN A 111 -16.69 1.91 2.76
C GLN A 111 -17.48 0.68 3.22
N LYS A 112 -16.82 -0.30 3.87
CA LYS A 112 -17.49 -1.49 4.43
C LYS A 112 -18.60 -1.14 5.44
N LYS A 113 -18.50 0.01 6.11
CA LYS A 113 -19.54 0.53 7.03
C LYS A 113 -20.69 1.24 6.31
N GLY A 114 -20.60 1.47 5.01
CA GLY A 114 -21.56 2.26 4.23
C GLY A 114 -21.41 3.78 4.41
N ILE A 115 -20.26 4.25 4.91
CA ILE A 115 -20.05 5.68 5.22
C ILE A 115 -19.55 6.46 3.99
N ILE A 116 -18.90 5.77 3.04
CA ILE A 116 -18.45 6.36 1.77
C ILE A 116 -19.48 6.07 0.68
N GLU A 117 -20.67 6.66 0.80
CA GLU A 117 -21.62 6.73 -0.31
C GLU A 117 -21.31 7.94 -1.21
N TRP A 118 -21.44 7.74 -2.52
CA TRP A 118 -21.30 8.76 -3.56
C TRP A 118 -22.31 9.90 -3.30
N TRP A 119 -21.78 11.14 -3.15
CA TRP A 119 -22.42 12.46 -2.94
C TRP A 119 -23.91 12.57 -3.40
N PRO A 120 -24.91 13.09 -2.63
CA PRO A 120 -25.09 14.17 -1.62
C PRO A 120 -24.12 14.63 -0.55
N ASN A 121 -23.95 13.76 0.45
CA ASN A 121 -24.06 14.21 1.85
C ASN A 121 -22.82 13.91 2.71
N THR A 122 -21.75 13.38 2.13
CA THR A 122 -20.57 13.00 2.88
C THR A 122 -19.62 14.19 2.97
N THR A 123 -19.43 14.70 4.19
CA THR A 123 -18.53 15.82 4.47
C THR A 123 -17.10 15.36 4.19
N LEU A 124 -16.43 15.98 3.21
CA LEU A 124 -14.99 15.85 3.02
C LEU A 124 -14.29 16.29 4.31
N HIS A 125 -13.84 15.33 5.11
CA HIS A 125 -12.75 15.57 6.04
C HIS A 125 -11.49 15.72 5.18
N SER A 126 -11.26 16.93 4.67
CA SER A 126 -9.98 17.30 4.09
C SER A 126 -8.89 16.97 5.11
N CYS A 127 -7.90 16.16 4.74
CA CYS A 127 -6.65 16.10 5.48
C CYS A 127 -6.15 17.55 5.63
N LYS A 128 -6.12 18.03 6.87
CA LYS A 128 -5.37 19.22 7.26
C LYS A 128 -3.99 18.78 7.69
#